data_AF-A0A0L8FL49-F1
#
_entry.id   AF-A0A0L8FL49-F1
#
_cell.length_a   1.000
_cell.length_b   1.000
_cell.length_c   1.000
_cell.angle_alpha   90.00
_cell.angle_beta   90.00
_cell.angle_gamma   90.00
#
_symmetry.space_group_name_H-M   'P 1'
#
loop_
_entity.id
_entity.type
_entity.pdbx_description
1 polymer ?
#
loop_
_entity_poly.entity_id
_entity_poly.type
_entity_poly.pdbx_seq_one_letter_code
_entity_poly.pdbx_strand_id
1 'polypeptide(L)' 'SDLVQSTPKFVKDTSKFWYKPNISREDAILMLKDKAPGIFVVRDSNSFPGAFGLALKVAQVPPNVQTKA' A
#
# COMPACT_ATOMS: atom_id res chain seq x y z
N SER A 1 -31.40 29.30 -4.89
CA SER A 1 -30.08 28.97 -5.47
C SER A 1 -29.14 28.69 -4.32
N ASP A 2 -29.19 27.46 -3.82
CA ASP A 2 -28.37 27.04 -2.69
C ASP A 2 -26.92 26.95 -3.14
N LEU A 3 -26.18 28.02 -2.85
CA LEU A 3 -24.74 28.04 -2.91
C LEU A 3 -24.21 27.07 -1.85
N VAL A 4 -24.18 25.78 -2.17
CA VAL A 4 -23.25 24.85 -1.54
C VAL A 4 -21.86 25.31 -1.98
N GLN A 5 -21.32 26.28 -1.26
CA GLN A 5 -19.91 26.57 -1.24
C GLN A 5 -19.26 25.28 -0.73
N SER A 6 -18.84 24.42 -1.66
CA SER A 6 -18.08 23.20 -1.34
C SER A 6 -16.71 23.65 -0.85
N THR A 7 -16.63 24.01 0.42
CA THR A 7 -15.38 24.24 1.12
C THR A 7 -14.49 23.02 0.85
N PRO A 8 -13.27 23.20 0.31
CA PRO A 8 -12.39 22.09 0.04
C PRO A 8 -12.15 21.33 1.35
N LYS A 9 -12.53 20.05 1.37
CA LYS A 9 -12.20 19.18 2.50
C LYS A 9 -10.69 19.01 2.51
N PHE A 10 -10.04 19.53 3.55
CA PHE A 10 -8.65 19.24 3.83
C PHE A 10 -8.48 17.72 3.83
N VAL A 11 -7.73 17.19 2.86
CA VAL A 11 -7.42 15.77 2.78
C VAL A 11 -6.67 15.42 4.06
N LYS A 12 -7.31 14.65 4.95
CA LYS A 12 -6.64 14.13 6.13
C LYS A 12 -5.51 13.24 5.64
N ASP A 13 -4.27 13.60 5.98
CA ASP A 13 -3.15 12.75 5.67
C ASP A 13 -3.30 11.41 6.40
N THR A 14 -3.64 10.37 5.64
CA THR A 14 -3.77 8.99 6.10
C THR A 14 -2.54 8.15 5.74
N SER A 15 -1.52 8.75 5.11
CA SER A 15 -0.33 8.06 4.64
C SER A 15 0.32 7.24 5.74
N LYS A 16 0.34 7.72 6.98
CA LYS A 16 0.87 6.99 8.15
C LYS A 16 0.26 5.59 8.36
N PHE A 17 -0.92 5.30 7.81
CA PHE A 17 -1.57 3.99 7.94
C PHE A 17 -1.17 3.00 6.85
N TRP A 18 -0.89 3.48 5.63
CA TRP A 18 -0.69 2.62 4.45
C TRP A 18 0.68 2.81 3.79
N TYR A 19 1.41 3.88 4.10
CA TYR A 19 2.74 4.18 3.58
C TYR A 19 3.81 4.05 4.67
N LYS A 20 4.80 3.20 4.40
CA LYS A 20 5.92 2.86 5.29
C LYS A 20 7.21 2.92 4.47
N PRO A 21 7.83 4.11 4.31
CA PRO A 21 8.98 4.28 3.41
C PRO A 21 10.15 3.34 3.75
N ASN A 22 10.41 3.13 5.04
CA ASN A 22 11.64 2.51 5.53
C ASN A 22 11.59 0.98 5.75
N ILE A 23 10.53 0.29 5.32
CA ILE A 23 10.41 -1.16 5.53
C ILE A 23 10.94 -1.95 4.33
N SER A 24 11.47 -3.15 4.56
CA SER A 24 11.90 -4.05 3.49
C SER A 24 10.71 -4.73 2.80
N ARG A 25 10.99 -5.51 1.73
CA ARG A 25 9.98 -6.39 1.11
C ARG A 25 9.49 -7.42 2.13
N GLU A 26 10.41 -8.00 2.88
CA GLU A 26 10.20 -9.08 3.81
C GLU A 26 9.35 -8.61 5.00
N ASP A 27 9.64 -7.42 5.53
CA ASP A 27 8.83 -6.80 6.59
C ASP A 27 7.39 -6.54 6.11
N ALA A 28 7.22 -6.06 4.87
CA ALA A 28 5.90 -5.85 4.28
C ALA A 28 5.11 -7.16 4.15
N ILE A 29 5.76 -8.26 3.77
CA ILE A 29 5.15 -9.59 3.72
C ILE A 29 4.72 -10.04 5.12
N LEU A 30 5.58 -9.89 6.13
CA LEU A 30 5.27 -10.25 7.51
C LEU A 30 4.09 -9.44 8.06
N MET A 31 4.02 -8.14 7.79
CA MET A 31 2.91 -7.28 8.20
C MET A 31 1.54 -7.72 7.62
N LEU A 32 1.54 -8.26 6.40
CA LEU A 32 0.33 -8.65 5.66
C LEU A 32 -0.07 -10.11 5.85
N LYS A 33 0.84 -10.97 6.33
CA LYS A 33 0.67 -12.43 6.41
C LYS A 33 -0.67 -12.84 7.03
N ASP A 34 -1.00 -12.25 8.18
CA ASP A 34 -2.16 -12.58 9.01
C ASP A 34 -3.30 -11.56 8.87
N LYS A 35 -3.30 -10.76 7.79
CA LYS A 35 -4.35 -9.78 7.49
C LYS A 35 -5.40 -10.35 6.55
N ALA A 36 -6.56 -9.70 6.54
CA ALA A 36 -7.61 -10.01 5.58
C ALA A 36 -7.16 -9.68 4.14
N PRO A 37 -7.67 -10.40 3.12
CA PRO A 37 -7.49 -10.01 1.73
C PRO A 37 -7.91 -8.56 1.47
N GLY A 38 -7.17 -7.86 0.60
CA GLY A 38 -7.41 -6.45 0.28
C GLY A 38 -6.57 -5.47 1.11
N ILE A 39 -5.97 -5.91 2.22
CA ILE A 39 -5.04 -5.07 2.99
C ILE A 39 -3.71 -4.95 2.23
N PHE A 40 -3.19 -3.73 2.18
CA PHE A 40 -1.97 -3.39 1.46
C PHE A 40 -1.06 -2.46 2.26
N VAL A 41 0.20 -2.38 1.83
CA VAL A 41 1.17 -1.39 2.28
C VAL A 41 2.02 -0.93 1.09
N VAL A 42 2.32 0.36 1.04
CA VAL A 42 3.25 0.99 0.11
C VAL A 42 4.54 1.33 0.84
N ARG A 43 5.68 1.14 0.19
CA ARG A 43 7.02 1.44 0.72
C ARG A 43 7.92 2.01 -0.38
N ASP A 44 9.08 2.52 -0.01
CA ASP A 44 10.10 2.85 -1.00
C ASP A 44 10.71 1.57 -1.59
N SER A 45 11.05 1.62 -2.88
CA SER A 45 11.65 0.50 -3.60
C SER A 45 13.15 0.43 -3.33
N ASN A 46 13.61 -0.70 -2.79
CA ASN A 46 15.05 -0.96 -2.62
C ASN A 46 15.76 -1.29 -3.94
N SER A 47 15.04 -1.87 -4.91
CA SER A 47 15.62 -2.31 -6.18
C SER A 47 15.59 -1.25 -7.27
N PHE A 48 14.77 -0.20 -7.10
CA PHE A 48 14.64 0.87 -8.09
C PHE A 48 14.47 2.21 -7.35
N PRO A 49 15.57 2.93 -7.09
CA PRO A 49 15.55 4.18 -6.33
C PRO A 49 14.54 5.19 -6.89
N GLY A 50 13.76 5.81 -5.99
CA GLY A 50 12.73 6.79 -6.35
C GLY A 50 11.37 6.20 -6.78
N ALA A 51 11.25 4.87 -6.90
CA ALA A 51 9.96 4.21 -7.10
C ALA A 51 9.38 3.64 -5.80
N PHE A 52 8.10 3.27 -5.86
CA PHE A 52 7.38 2.64 -4.77
C PHE A 52 7.21 1.14 -4.99
N GLY A 53 7.26 0.38 -3.90
CA GLY A 53 6.81 -1.01 -3.84
C GLY A 53 5.43 -1.11 -3.22
N LEU A 54 4.51 -1.85 -3.86
CA LEU A 54 3.20 -2.21 -3.30
C LEU A 54 3.20 -3.68 -2.89
N ALA A 55 2.80 -3.96 -1.66
CA ALA A 55 2.49 -5.31 -1.20
C ALA A 55 0.99 -5.39 -0.87
N LEU A 56 0.33 -6.46 -1.33
CA LEU A 56 -1.11 -6.69 -1.18
C LEU A 56 -1.36 -8.11 -0.68
N LYS A 57 -2.20 -8.25 0.35
CA LYS A 57 -2.74 -9.55 0.74
C LYS A 57 -3.86 -9.94 -0.24
N VAL A 58 -3.68 -11.07 -0.91
CA VAL A 58 -4.66 -11.67 -1.81
C VAL A 58 -5.31 -12.89 -1.17
N ALA A 59 -6.57 -13.16 -1.50
CA ALA A 59 -7.29 -14.34 -1.01
C ALA A 59 -6.75 -15.63 -1.64
N GLN A 60 -6.43 -15.57 -2.94
CA GLN A 60 -5.84 -16.64 -3.71
C GLN A 60 -4.62 -16.08 -4.45
N VAL A 61 -3.56 -16.88 -4.53
CA VAL A 61 -2.37 -16.54 -5.32
C VAL A 61 -2.79 -16.37 -6.79
N PRO A 62 -2.48 -15.24 -7.45
CA PRO A 62 -2.81 -15.05 -8.85
C PRO A 62 -2.21 -16.16 -9.74
N PRO A 63 -2.91 -16.57 -10.82
CA PRO A 63 -2.49 -17.70 -11.66
C PRO A 63 -1.08 -17.57 -12.28
N ASN A 64 -0.53 -16.35 -12.35
CA ASN A 64 0.72 -16.05 -13.04
C ASN A 64 1.79 -15.43 -12.11
N VAL A 65 1.77 -15.73 -10.81
CA VAL A 65 2.82 -15.22 -9.92
C VAL A 65 4.16 -15.86 -10.29
N GLN A 66 5.05 -15.08 -10.89
CA GLN A 66 6.45 -15.45 -11.00
C GLN A 66 7.10 -15.28 -9.62
N THR A 67 7.37 -16.41 -8.96
CA THR A 67 8.24 -16.40 -7.78
C THR A 67 9.64 -16.02 -8.26
N LYS A 68 10.11 -14.82 -7.90
CA LYS A 68 11.51 -14.47 -8.06
C LYS A 68 12.29 -15.37 -7.10
N ALA A 69 13.03 -16.33 -7.66
CA ALA A 69 13.92 -17.24 -6.94
C ALA A 69 15.05 -16.46 -6.24
#